data_AF-A0A2C9KGN6-F1
#
_entry.id   AF-A0A2C9KGN6-F1
#
_cell.length_a   1.000
_cell.length_b   1.000
_cell.length_c   1.000
_cell.angle_alpha   90.00
_cell.angle_beta   90.00
_cell.angle_gamma   90.00
#
_symmetry.space_group_name_H-M   'P 1'
#
loop_
_entity.id
_entity.type
_entity.pdbx_description
1 polymer ?
#
loop_
_entity_poly.entity_id
_entity_poly.type
_entity_poly.pdbx_seq_one_letter_code
_entity_poly.pdbx_strand_id
1 'polypeptide(L)'
;EGQKYAVLLKNNGQRTFHGDSGITKVRCTEGTVFTFSTCNQSTNGTNIIRGQIPSILYYSTPQEGEAQSQSSRNLMELLARRNCIDICGAISHLATDLLHRAHSHA
;
A
#
# COMPACT_ATOMS: atom_id res chain seq x y z
N GLU A 1 5.74 -10.14 18.57
CA GLU A 1 5.31 -8.95 17.78
C GLU A 1 6.19 -8.82 16.55
N GLY A 2 5.66 -8.29 15.44
CA GLY A 2 6.44 -8.08 14.21
C GLY A 2 7.26 -6.78 14.25
N GLN A 3 8.08 -6.55 13.22
CA GLN A 3 8.85 -5.31 13.06
C GLN A 3 7.93 -4.11 12.82
N LYS A 4 8.21 -2.99 13.51
CA LYS A 4 7.46 -1.74 13.34
C LYS A 4 8.10 -0.87 12.25
N TYR A 5 7.25 -0.30 11.40
CA TYR A 5 7.61 0.64 10.35
C TYR A 5 6.74 1.90 10.46
N ALA A 6 7.24 3.03 9.97
CA ALA A 6 6.49 4.27 9.86
C ALA A 6 6.50 4.74 8.39
N VAL A 7 5.32 5.10 7.88
CA VAL A 7 5.15 5.69 6.55
C VAL A 7 4.72 7.14 6.73
N LEU A 8 5.48 8.07 6.15
CA LEU A 8 5.20 9.50 6.23
C LEU A 8 4.94 10.04 4.82
N LEU A 9 3.80 10.71 4.65
CA LEU A 9 3.48 11.47 3.45
C LEU A 9 3.54 12.96 3.77
N LYS A 10 4.39 13.70 3.05
CA LYS A 10 4.37 15.16 3.01
C LYS A 10 3.77 15.58 1.68
N ASN A 11 2.56 16.13 1.72
CA ASN A 11 1.89 16.64 0.53
C ASN A 11 1.79 18.16 0.60
N ASN A 12 2.26 18.84 -0.44
CA ASN A 12 2.14 20.29 -0.61
C ASN A 12 1.16 20.54 -1.75
N GLY A 13 -0.08 20.88 -1.41
CA GLY A 13 -1.13 21.05 -2.40
C GLY A 13 -2.45 21.49 -1.77
N GLN A 14 -3.51 21.49 -2.57
CA GLN A 14 -4.87 21.81 -2.13
C GLN A 14 -5.44 20.73 -1.20
N ARG A 15 -6.62 21.02 -0.63
CA ARG A 15 -7.37 20.04 0.15
C ARG A 15 -7.65 18.78 -0.68
N THR A 16 -7.48 17.63 -0.03
CA THR A 16 -7.71 16.30 -0.59
C THR A 16 -8.76 15.57 0.24
N PHE A 17 -9.39 14.55 -0.34
CA PHE A 17 -10.22 13.61 0.41
C PHE A 17 -9.38 12.85 1.44
N HIS A 18 -10.02 12.37 2.50
CA HIS A 18 -9.41 11.57 3.56
C HIS A 18 -10.30 10.38 3.92
N GLY A 19 -9.70 9.31 4.43
CA GLY A 19 -10.41 8.17 4.99
C GLY A 19 -10.88 8.44 6.42
N ASP A 20 -11.86 7.65 6.87
CA ASP A 20 -12.40 7.65 8.23
C ASP A 20 -12.80 6.20 8.62
N SER A 21 -13.16 5.97 9.88
CA SER A 21 -13.53 4.64 10.42
C SER A 21 -12.43 3.58 10.25
N GLY A 22 -11.18 3.98 10.43
CA GLY A 22 -10.02 3.11 10.26
C GLY A 22 -9.98 1.92 11.24
N ILE A 23 -9.35 0.84 10.78
CA ILE A 23 -9.31 -0.44 11.47
C ILE A 23 -7.87 -0.73 11.92
N THR A 24 -7.68 -0.95 13.22
CA THR A 24 -6.35 -1.17 13.82
C THR A 24 -5.68 -2.45 13.32
N LYS A 25 -6.43 -3.51 13.04
CA LYS A 25 -5.89 -4.80 12.58
C LYS A 25 -6.62 -5.26 11.32
N VAL A 26 -5.90 -5.38 10.22
CA VAL A 26 -6.42 -5.85 8.94
C VAL A 26 -5.79 -7.20 8.63
N ARG A 27 -6.63 -8.23 8.53
CA ARG A 27 -6.23 -9.57 8.09
C ARG A 27 -6.47 -9.67 6.58
N CYS A 28 -5.41 -9.93 5.83
CA CYS A 28 -5.44 -10.18 4.40
C CYS A 28 -5.86 -11.62 4.11
N THR A 29 -6.28 -11.87 2.87
CA THR A 29 -6.85 -13.16 2.43
C THR A 29 -5.85 -14.31 2.51
N GLU A 30 -4.57 -14.03 2.29
CA GLU A 30 -3.47 -14.99 2.37
C GLU A 30 -2.89 -15.14 3.80
N GLY A 31 -3.54 -14.51 4.78
CA GLY A 31 -3.25 -14.70 6.20
C GLY A 31 -2.34 -13.65 6.84
N THR A 32 -1.73 -12.76 6.05
CA THR A 32 -0.93 -11.64 6.57
C THR A 32 -1.80 -10.74 7.45
N VAL A 33 -1.26 -10.27 8.57
CA VAL A 33 -1.97 -9.35 9.48
C VAL A 33 -1.18 -8.06 9.60
N PHE A 34 -1.76 -6.97 9.11
CA PHE A 34 -1.24 -5.63 9.34
C PHE A 34 -1.85 -5.06 10.61
N THR A 35 -1.01 -4.54 11.50
CA THR A 35 -1.43 -3.80 12.69
C THR A 35 -0.99 -2.36 12.57
N PHE A 36 -1.95 -1.44 12.60
CA PHE A 36 -1.73 0.00 12.47
C PHE A 36 -1.73 0.66 13.85
N SER A 37 -0.88 1.67 14.01
CA SER A 37 -0.80 2.47 15.22
C SER A 37 -0.49 3.92 14.85
N THR A 38 -0.97 4.86 15.65
CA THR A 38 -0.63 6.28 15.46
C THR A 38 0.79 6.51 15.94
N CYS A 39 1.55 7.38 15.26
CA CYS A 39 2.91 7.72 15.64
C CYS A 39 3.12 9.25 15.69
N ASN A 40 4.09 9.68 16.50
CA ASN A 40 4.38 11.11 16.73
C ASN A 40 4.87 11.83 15.47
N GLN A 41 5.34 11.09 14.47
CA GLN A 41 5.78 11.64 13.18
C GLN A 41 4.60 12.12 12.32
N SER A 42 3.36 11.75 12.65
CA SER A 42 2.17 12.23 11.95
C SER A 42 1.82 13.66 12.37
N THR A 43 2.41 14.63 11.70
CA THR A 43 2.24 16.05 12.02
C THR A 43 1.03 16.71 11.34
N ASN A 44 0.29 15.97 10.51
CA ASN A 44 -0.86 16.48 9.75
C ASN A 44 -2.18 15.76 10.07
N GLY A 45 -2.30 15.24 11.30
CA GLY A 45 -3.56 14.72 11.84
C GLY A 45 -3.97 13.30 11.42
N THR A 46 -3.24 12.65 10.52
CA THR A 46 -3.46 11.22 10.20
C THR A 46 -3.25 10.36 11.44
N ASN A 47 -4.22 9.52 11.76
CA ASN A 47 -4.18 8.57 12.88
C ASN A 47 -4.89 7.26 12.48
N ILE A 48 -5.02 6.32 13.42
CA ILE A 48 -5.62 5.01 13.12
C ILE A 48 -7.09 5.07 12.69
N ILE A 49 -7.83 6.13 13.03
CA ILE A 49 -9.25 6.26 12.73
C ILE A 49 -9.46 7.01 11.42
N ARG A 50 -8.67 8.05 11.15
CA ARG A 50 -8.89 8.94 9.99
C ARG A 50 -7.62 9.57 9.45
N GLY A 51 -7.71 10.04 8.21
CA GLY A 51 -6.65 10.81 7.55
C GLY A 51 -6.21 10.19 6.23
N GLN A 52 -4.92 10.29 5.94
CA GLN A 52 -4.32 9.86 4.69
C GLN A 52 -3.60 8.51 4.78
N ILE A 53 -3.11 8.02 3.63
CA ILE A 53 -2.46 6.72 3.45
C ILE A 53 -3.47 5.56 3.60
N PRO A 54 -4.48 5.48 2.71
CA PRO A 54 -5.56 4.50 2.83
C PRO A 54 -5.15 3.07 2.46
N SER A 55 -4.01 2.87 1.81
CA SER A 55 -3.65 1.57 1.23
C SER A 55 -2.14 1.35 1.21
N ILE A 56 -1.74 0.09 1.38
CA ILE A 56 -0.37 -0.40 1.19
C ILE A 56 -0.43 -1.48 0.12
N LEU A 57 0.27 -1.28 -0.99
CA LEU A 57 0.49 -2.33 -1.98
C LEU A 57 1.73 -3.13 -1.58
N TYR A 58 1.59 -4.44 -1.48
CA TYR A 58 2.67 -5.35 -1.11
C TYR A 58 2.56 -6.65 -1.88
N TYR A 59 3.67 -7.38 -1.94
CA TYR A 59 3.68 -8.79 -2.33
C TYR A 59 4.23 -9.61 -1.16
N SER A 60 3.74 -10.83 -1.00
CA SER A 60 4.25 -11.78 0.00
C SER A 60 5.28 -12.70 -0.65
N THR A 61 6.37 -12.98 0.06
CA THR A 61 7.26 -14.08 -0.31
C THR A 61 6.75 -15.37 0.33
N PRO A 62 6.75 -16.51 -0.40
CA PRO A 62 6.33 -17.77 0.19
C PRO A 62 7.17 -18.10 1.43
N GLN A 63 6.53 -18.40 2.55
CA GLN A 63 7.23 -18.81 3.79
C GLN A 63 7.95 -20.15 3.58
N GLU A 64 9.03 -20.37 4.33
CA GLU A 64 9.72 -21.67 4.36
C GLU A 64 8.81 -22.73 4.97
N GLY A 65 8.16 -23.51 4.10
CA GLY A 65 7.34 -24.67 4.43
C GLY A 65 7.65 -25.83 3.49
N GLU A 66 7.66 -27.04 4.05
CA GLU A 66 8.23 -28.27 3.48
C GLU A 66 7.65 -28.63 2.09
N ALA A 67 8.54 -29.07 1.18
CA ALA A 67 8.29 -29.64 -0.16
C ALA A 67 8.21 -28.70 -1.40
N GLN A 68 8.36 -27.38 -1.32
CA GLN A 68 8.46 -26.54 -2.53
C GLN A 68 9.91 -26.35 -3.02
N SER A 69 10.15 -26.76 -4.27
CA SER A 69 11.45 -26.57 -4.93
C SER A 69 11.85 -25.08 -4.93
N GLN A 70 13.13 -24.78 -4.70
CA GLN A 70 13.66 -23.41 -4.73
C GLN A 70 13.32 -22.68 -6.04
N SER A 71 13.31 -23.41 -7.17
CA SER A 71 12.92 -22.88 -8.48
C SER A 71 11.47 -22.38 -8.51
N SER A 72 10.53 -23.18 -7.98
CA SER A 72 9.10 -22.78 -7.92
C SER A 72 8.88 -21.54 -7.05
N ARG A 73 9.61 -21.40 -5.95
CA ARG A 73 9.53 -20.22 -5.06
C ARG A 73 10.02 -18.95 -5.76
N ASN A 74 11.17 -19.02 -6.41
CA ASN A 74 11.74 -17.90 -7.16
C ASN A 74 10.79 -17.44 -8.27
N LEU A 75 10.14 -18.38 -8.98
CA LEU A 75 9.15 -18.06 -10.00
C LEU A 75 7.92 -17.37 -9.39
N MET A 76 7.36 -17.91 -8.30
CA MET A 76 6.19 -17.31 -7.63
C MET A 76 6.48 -15.90 -7.12
N GLU A 77 7.65 -15.68 -6.54
CA GLU A 77 8.08 -14.35 -6.11
C GLU A 77 8.25 -13.40 -7.29
N LEU A 78 8.86 -13.86 -8.40
CA LEU A 78 9.02 -13.06 -9.62
C LEU A 78 7.66 -12.62 -10.16
N LEU A 79 6.68 -13.53 -10.23
CA LEU A 79 5.33 -13.22 -10.69
C LEU A 79 4.61 -12.24 -9.73
N ALA A 80 4.74 -12.41 -8.42
CA ALA A 80 4.15 -11.50 -7.45
C ALA A 80 4.74 -10.08 -7.54
N ARG A 81 6.07 -9.98 -7.71
CA ARG A 81 6.76 -8.70 -7.97
C ARG A 81 6.29 -8.07 -9.26
N ARG A 82 6.16 -8.86 -10.33
CA ARG A 82 5.67 -8.38 -11.64
C ARG A 82 4.26 -7.81 -11.52
N ASN A 83 3.36 -8.52 -10.85
CA ASN A 83 1.99 -8.06 -10.63
C ASN A 83 1.93 -6.73 -9.88
N CYS A 84 2.72 -6.56 -8.80
CA CYS A 84 2.78 -5.29 -8.09
C CYS A 84 3.26 -4.13 -8.98
N ILE A 85 4.26 -4.38 -9.84
CA ILE A 85 4.75 -3.38 -10.80
C ILE A 85 3.68 -3.03 -11.83
N ASP A 86 2.98 -4.03 -12.37
CA ASP A 86 1.94 -3.81 -13.37
C ASP A 86 0.75 -3.02 -12.77
N ILE A 87 0.36 -3.29 -11.52
CA ILE A 87 -0.64 -2.51 -10.77
C ILE A 87 -0.16 -1.06 -10.57
N CYS A 88 1.08 -0.85 -10.12
CA CYS A 88 1.67 0.48 -9.98
C CYS A 88 1.67 1.26 -11.30
N GLY A 89 2.03 0.58 -12.40
CA GLY A 89 2.01 1.16 -13.74
C GLY A 89 0.60 1.57 -14.15
N ALA A 90 -0.39 0.71 -13.95
CA ALA A 90 -1.79 1.01 -14.26
C ALA A 90 -2.33 2.21 -13.46
N ILE A 91 -2.06 2.27 -12.16
CA ILE A 91 -2.46 3.40 -11.30
C ILE A 91 -1.79 4.69 -11.79
N SER A 92 -0.50 4.64 -12.10
CA SER A 92 0.26 5.81 -12.56
C SER A 92 -0.28 6.33 -13.88
N HIS A 93 -0.48 5.44 -14.87
CA HIS A 93 -1.04 5.83 -16.17
C HIS A 93 -2.44 6.45 -16.05
N LEU A 94 -3.32 5.84 -15.23
CA LEU A 94 -4.66 6.38 -15.03
C LEU A 94 -4.64 7.74 -14.34
N ALA A 95 -3.79 7.92 -13.32
CA ALA A 95 -3.62 9.20 -12.64
C ALA A 95 -3.11 10.28 -13.60
N THR A 96 -2.12 9.97 -14.45
CA THR A 96 -1.60 10.89 -15.47
C THR A 96 -2.68 11.26 -16.48
N ASP A 97 -3.45 10.29 -16.98
CA ASP A 97 -4.55 10.55 -17.92
C ASP A 97 -5.63 11.45 -17.31
N LEU A 98 -6.02 11.20 -16.05
CA LEU A 98 -6.97 12.06 -15.33
C LEU A 98 -6.45 13.49 -15.19
N LEU A 99 -5.16 13.66 -14.88
CA LEU A 99 -4.54 14.98 -14.77
C LEU A 99 -4.50 15.71 -16.12
N HIS A 100 -4.14 15.01 -17.20
CA HIS A 100 -4.14 15.59 -18.54
C HIS A 100 -5.54 16.05 -18.95
N ARG A 101 -6.57 15.23 -18.72
CA ARG A 101 -7.96 15.59 -19.01
C ARG A 101 -8.42 16.78 -18.18
N ALA A 102 -8.13 16.78 -16.88
CA ALA A 102 -8.47 17.91 -16.00
C ALA A 102 -7.82 19.22 -16.47
N HIS A 103 -6.57 19.16 -16.94
CA HIS A 103 -5.89 20.34 -17.49
C HIS A 103 -6.51 20.81 -18.82
N SER A 104 -6.90 19.88 -19.70
CA SER A 104 -7.51 20.24 -21.00
C SER A 104 -8.89 20.90 -20.88
N HIS A 105 -9.55 20.78 -19.73
CA HIS A 105 -10.86 21.36 -19.44
C HIS A 105 -10.82 22.60 -18.53
N ALA A 106 -9.62 23.06 -18.14
CA ALA A 106 -9.40 24.27 -17.34
C ALA A 106 -9.04 25.45 -18.24
#